data_AF-A0A2G1W868-F1
#
_entry.id   AF-A0A2G1W868-F1
#
_cell.length_a   1.000
_cell.length_b   1.000
_cell.length_c   1.000
_cell.angle_alpha   90.00
_cell.angle_beta   90.00
_cell.angle_gamma   90.00
#
_symmetry.space_group_name_H-M   'P 1'
#
loop_
_entity.id
_entity.type
_entity.pdbx_description
1 polymer ?
#
loop_
_entity_poly.entity_id
_entity_poly.type
_entity_poly.pdbx_seq_one_letter_code
_entity_poly.pdbx_strand_id
1 'polypeptide(L)'
;MTATKKLKTRRSKKRTDDGKGDRRMKAGKRFRTPGVAGDEADKRFARIDQLWDDNEHFCENDLKQDAQWTPIAIWAAESIRQGEFRVPLPPIDDILASFEESELPILLKLIIDRYTTEDFSCHYPATVDGFQADEAMHIYDVVTEAFPSVNWGLPKPFAEEKVKRHEKNARWSLEQLAKAKNQTQPEPTTPLITGTFHAALTSYEKNRRQEFTEPDGTFDGSGHHFLGIIKAVQERRPDFQLAELDFRKCQDEFDFWRDRPEDRRKNKEGKPLAQKTCQNYVGELWRFFEWLHLSTEFGWRKPQDFSSIKKDVRKLKSDRRSVHDMEIKTFSLGDLKTLYMNAIPFERFLITWGLNCAHGAAEVGRVEWGDLFLAQEHPWKSQGLKVECSEEDNWCGLTRPKSDVIGWWWLWPETVKLLEWWRVESKRRLGRELKQHERILLSETGTPLYRDESRNAQSSFGNTWSRLRKRIAKNNPEATVSDLPFGTLRNQLPDWLGGEQARAIVASVALCHGIPHKGDKLLYRHYANRPWASLFKAQREFRQHLMPMFDSVPDPTSEPDPLGDKVRTLWETGVRKPKQIADSLEISVATVHRRLNELGLREKS
;
A
#
# COMPACT_ATOMS: atom_id res chain seq x y z
N MET A 1 -27.43 48.68 -3.28
CA MET A 1 -27.77 47.26 -3.40
C MET A 1 -27.95 46.93 -4.88
N THR A 2 -26.84 46.64 -5.56
CA THR A 2 -26.82 46.29 -6.99
C THR A 2 -26.51 44.80 -7.10
N ALA A 3 -27.45 44.05 -7.65
CA ALA A 3 -27.41 42.59 -7.72
C ALA A 3 -26.43 42.13 -8.82
N THR A 4 -25.28 41.60 -8.41
CA THR A 4 -24.30 40.97 -9.30
C THR A 4 -24.87 39.66 -9.85
N LYS A 5 -25.12 39.63 -11.15
CA LYS A 5 -25.73 38.52 -11.87
C LYS A 5 -24.65 37.46 -12.14
N LYS A 6 -24.50 36.47 -11.24
CA LYS A 6 -23.60 35.32 -11.43
C LYS A 6 -23.88 34.62 -12.77
N LEU A 7 -22.97 34.77 -13.72
CA LEU A 7 -22.94 34.04 -14.98
C LEU A 7 -22.69 32.55 -14.69
N LYS A 8 -23.75 31.75 -14.76
CA LYS A 8 -23.65 30.27 -14.71
C LYS A 8 -22.80 29.79 -15.89
N THR A 9 -21.62 29.26 -15.60
CA THR A 9 -20.77 28.50 -16.52
C THR A 9 -21.53 27.26 -17.01
N ARG A 10 -22.20 27.39 -18.17
CA ARG A 10 -22.83 26.28 -18.88
C ARG A 10 -21.71 25.33 -19.33
N ARG A 11 -21.62 24.14 -18.73
CA ARG A 11 -20.79 23.04 -19.24
C ARG A 11 -21.21 22.75 -20.69
N SER A 12 -20.34 23.14 -21.62
CA SER A 12 -20.49 22.91 -23.06
C SER A 12 -20.63 21.42 -23.35
N LYS A 13 -21.69 21.03 -24.06
CA LYS A 13 -21.88 19.68 -24.61
C LYS A 13 -20.68 19.36 -25.53
N LYS A 14 -19.93 18.28 -25.21
CA LYS A 14 -18.89 17.70 -26.09
C LYS A 14 -19.50 17.45 -27.47
N ARG A 15 -19.18 18.30 -28.44
CA ARG A 15 -19.56 18.12 -29.84
C ARG A 15 -18.43 17.35 -30.50
N THR A 16 -18.79 16.27 -31.18
CA THR A 16 -17.89 15.33 -31.86
C THR A 16 -16.93 16.05 -32.80
N ASP A 17 -15.68 15.62 -32.71
CA ASP A 17 -14.46 16.03 -33.42
C ASP A 17 -14.68 16.30 -34.91
N ASP A 18 -14.65 17.58 -35.30
CA ASP A 18 -14.68 18.03 -36.70
C ASP A 18 -13.26 18.18 -37.29
N GLY A 19 -12.23 17.58 -36.65
CA GLY A 19 -10.84 17.68 -37.06
C GLY A 19 -10.20 19.06 -36.83
N LYS A 20 -10.93 20.00 -36.22
CA LYS A 20 -10.48 21.39 -35.99
C LYS A 20 -10.06 21.66 -34.53
N GLY A 21 -9.93 20.60 -33.73
CA GLY A 21 -9.50 20.65 -32.32
C GLY A 21 -10.56 21.15 -31.34
N ASP A 22 -10.29 20.94 -30.05
CA ASP A 22 -11.17 21.36 -28.97
C ASP A 22 -11.27 22.89 -28.86
N ARG A 23 -12.45 23.36 -28.46
CA ARG A 23 -12.77 24.79 -28.38
C ARG A 23 -13.47 25.10 -27.07
N ARG A 24 -13.04 26.16 -26.38
CA ARG A 24 -13.75 26.72 -25.22
C ARG A 24 -13.88 28.23 -25.33
N MET A 25 -14.99 28.74 -24.81
CA MET A 25 -15.23 30.16 -24.63
C MET A 25 -14.99 30.49 -23.16
N LYS A 26 -14.19 31.52 -22.88
CA LYS A 26 -13.97 32.03 -21.52
C LYS A 26 -14.04 33.56 -21.58
N ALA A 27 -14.99 34.13 -20.82
CA ALA A 27 -15.25 35.57 -20.76
C ALA A 27 -15.26 36.26 -22.13
N GLY A 28 -16.12 35.79 -23.04
CA GLY A 28 -16.26 36.35 -24.39
C GLY A 28 -15.14 36.01 -25.37
N LYS A 29 -13.97 35.55 -24.92
CA LYS A 29 -12.86 35.14 -25.79
C LYS A 29 -12.92 33.65 -26.13
N ARG A 30 -12.58 33.32 -27.38
CA ARG A 30 -12.60 31.96 -27.91
C ARG A 30 -11.19 31.42 -28.04
N PHE A 31 -10.91 30.30 -27.36
CA PHE A 31 -9.64 29.59 -27.46
C PHE A 31 -9.81 28.27 -28.20
N ARG A 32 -8.83 27.91 -29.05
CA ARG A 32 -8.80 26.66 -29.83
C ARG A 32 -7.44 25.98 -29.75
N THR A 33 -7.46 24.66 -29.54
CA THR A 33 -6.24 23.81 -29.48
C THR A 33 -6.25 22.81 -30.66
N PRO A 34 -5.95 23.26 -31.89
CA PRO A 34 -5.94 22.39 -33.06
C PRO A 34 -4.83 21.34 -32.96
N GLY A 35 -5.14 20.08 -33.30
CA GLY A 35 -4.14 19.00 -33.37
C GLY A 35 -3.61 18.50 -32.02
N VAL A 36 -4.24 18.87 -30.91
CA VAL A 36 -3.86 18.44 -29.55
C VAL A 36 -4.80 17.33 -29.08
N ALA A 37 -4.27 16.30 -28.43
CA ALA A 37 -5.08 15.24 -27.82
C ALA A 37 -6.02 15.82 -26.75
N GLY A 38 -7.23 15.24 -26.61
CA GLY A 38 -8.28 15.82 -25.77
C GLY A 38 -7.90 15.96 -24.28
N ASP A 39 -7.08 15.07 -23.74
CA ASP A 39 -6.59 15.16 -22.36
C ASP A 39 -5.61 16.32 -22.16
N GLU A 40 -4.73 16.54 -23.13
CA GLU A 40 -3.80 17.66 -23.13
C GLU A 40 -4.53 18.99 -23.40
N ALA A 41 -5.51 19.01 -24.29
CA ALA A 41 -6.39 20.16 -24.51
C ALA A 41 -7.13 20.53 -23.22
N ASP A 42 -7.69 19.55 -22.51
CA ASP A 42 -8.37 19.75 -21.23
C ASP A 42 -7.44 20.35 -20.16
N LYS A 43 -6.16 19.94 -20.10
CA LYS A 43 -5.16 20.54 -19.20
C LYS A 43 -4.85 21.99 -19.56
N ARG A 44 -4.66 22.29 -20.84
CA ARG A 44 -4.41 23.68 -21.31
C ARG A 44 -5.58 24.58 -20.97
N PHE A 45 -6.81 24.11 -21.19
CA PHE A 45 -8.00 24.87 -20.82
C PHE A 45 -8.14 25.05 -19.30
N ALA A 46 -7.80 24.04 -18.49
CA ALA A 46 -7.79 24.20 -17.03
C ALA A 46 -6.81 25.28 -16.56
N ARG A 47 -5.63 25.38 -17.20
CA ARG A 47 -4.68 26.47 -16.93
C ARG A 47 -5.20 27.83 -17.36
N ILE A 48 -5.86 27.92 -18.54
CA ILE A 48 -6.52 29.16 -18.99
C ILE A 48 -7.65 29.57 -18.05
N ASP A 49 -8.37 28.60 -17.47
CA ASP A 49 -9.39 28.86 -16.46
C ASP A 49 -8.79 29.47 -15.19
N GLN A 50 -7.66 28.94 -14.69
CA GLN A 50 -6.94 29.50 -13.53
C GLN A 50 -6.39 30.90 -13.82
N LEU A 51 -5.79 31.09 -15.00
CA LEU A 51 -5.30 32.40 -15.45
C LEU A 51 -6.42 33.44 -15.50
N TRP A 52 -7.64 33.04 -15.89
CA TRP A 52 -8.77 33.96 -15.85
C TRP A 52 -9.13 34.37 -14.43
N ASP A 53 -9.08 33.44 -13.48
CA ASP A 53 -9.35 33.75 -12.07
C ASP A 53 -8.32 34.77 -11.53
N ASP A 54 -7.04 34.62 -11.90
CA ASP A 54 -6.01 35.64 -11.62
C ASP A 54 -6.33 36.99 -12.29
N ASN A 55 -6.75 36.97 -13.56
CA ASN A 55 -7.10 38.19 -14.29
C ASN A 55 -8.33 38.90 -13.70
N GLU A 56 -9.35 38.16 -13.26
CA GLU A 56 -10.49 38.71 -12.52
C GLU A 56 -10.01 39.42 -11.26
N HIS A 57 -9.14 38.77 -10.47
CA HIS A 57 -8.56 39.34 -9.27
C HIS A 57 -7.78 40.63 -9.55
N PHE A 58 -6.94 40.61 -10.59
CA PHE A 58 -6.14 41.77 -11.02
C PHE A 58 -7.05 42.94 -11.47
N CYS A 59 -8.08 42.67 -12.27
CA CYS A 59 -9.02 43.73 -12.70
C CYS A 59 -9.79 44.33 -11.51
N GLU A 60 -10.24 43.48 -10.58
CA GLU A 60 -11.06 43.91 -9.44
C GLU A 60 -10.24 44.70 -8.41
N ASN A 61 -9.04 44.23 -8.07
CA ASN A 61 -8.26 44.80 -6.97
C ASN A 61 -7.29 45.89 -7.42
N ASP A 62 -6.59 45.69 -8.53
CA ASP A 62 -5.55 46.61 -8.98
C ASP A 62 -6.10 47.66 -9.92
N LEU A 63 -7.00 47.27 -10.84
CA LEU A 63 -7.58 48.18 -11.83
C LEU A 63 -8.92 48.78 -11.38
N LYS A 64 -9.59 48.21 -10.38
CA LYS A 64 -10.91 48.63 -9.86
C LYS A 64 -11.98 48.75 -10.94
N GLN A 65 -11.95 47.84 -11.92
CA GLN A 65 -12.88 47.79 -13.05
C GLN A 65 -13.53 46.42 -13.22
N ASP A 66 -14.55 46.35 -14.08
CA ASP A 66 -15.17 45.09 -14.45
C ASP A 66 -14.16 44.16 -15.13
N ALA A 67 -14.20 42.87 -14.80
CA ALA A 67 -13.25 41.90 -15.32
C ALA A 67 -13.31 41.77 -16.84
N GLN A 68 -12.23 42.16 -17.50
CA GLN A 68 -11.99 41.98 -18.92
C GLN A 68 -10.60 41.38 -19.14
N TRP A 69 -10.38 40.72 -20.28
CA TRP A 69 -9.08 40.16 -20.60
C TRP A 69 -8.04 41.26 -20.78
N THR A 70 -7.09 41.35 -19.85
CA THR A 70 -5.94 42.26 -19.97
C THR A 70 -4.94 41.78 -21.02
N PRO A 71 -4.16 42.67 -21.64
CA PRO A 71 -3.12 42.26 -22.60
C PRO A 71 -2.14 41.20 -22.06
N ILE A 72 -1.67 41.31 -20.80
CA ILE A 72 -0.82 40.29 -20.16
C ILE A 72 -1.53 38.93 -20.12
N ALA A 73 -2.79 38.89 -19.68
CA ALA A 73 -3.55 37.65 -19.59
C ALA A 73 -3.83 37.04 -20.97
N ILE A 74 -4.02 37.88 -21.99
CA ILE A 74 -4.16 37.42 -23.38
C ILE A 74 -2.89 36.75 -23.86
N TRP A 75 -1.74 37.40 -23.63
CA TRP A 75 -0.42 36.86 -24.00
C TRP A 75 -0.17 35.49 -23.35
N ALA A 76 -0.43 35.38 -22.04
CA ALA A 76 -0.28 34.12 -21.32
C ALA A 76 -1.24 33.05 -21.84
N ALA A 77 -2.51 33.39 -22.07
CA ALA A 77 -3.50 32.45 -22.57
C ALA A 77 -3.13 31.90 -23.95
N GLU A 78 -2.59 32.74 -24.84
CA GLU A 78 -2.12 32.31 -26.16
C GLU A 78 -0.89 31.39 -26.07
N SER A 79 0.05 31.69 -25.18
CA SER A 79 1.22 30.85 -24.94
C SER A 79 0.84 29.48 -24.37
N ILE A 80 -0.04 29.45 -23.36
CA ILE A 80 -0.60 28.21 -22.79
C ILE A 80 -1.35 27.41 -23.85
N ARG A 81 -2.12 28.08 -24.71
CA ARG A 81 -2.85 27.45 -25.81
C ARG A 81 -1.91 26.77 -26.80
N GLN A 82 -0.78 27.41 -27.13
CA GLN A 82 0.26 26.84 -27.99
C GLN A 82 0.98 25.64 -27.34
N GLY A 83 0.86 25.48 -26.02
CA GLY A 83 1.41 24.35 -25.28
C GLY A 83 2.70 24.69 -24.56
N GLU A 84 2.99 25.98 -24.41
CA GLU A 84 4.15 26.42 -23.64
C GLU A 84 3.90 26.12 -22.16
N PHE A 85 4.76 25.29 -21.60
CA PHE A 85 4.72 25.01 -20.18
C PHE A 85 5.20 26.23 -19.39
N ARG A 86 6.31 26.82 -19.84
CA ARG A 86 6.95 28.01 -19.28
C ARG A 86 6.71 29.19 -20.23
N VAL A 87 5.86 30.11 -19.82
CA VAL A 87 5.35 31.21 -20.66
C VAL A 87 6.34 32.37 -20.64
N PRO A 88 6.85 32.85 -21.79
CA PRO A 88 7.75 34.00 -21.81
C PRO A 88 7.05 35.24 -21.25
N LEU A 89 7.82 36.15 -20.64
CA LEU A 89 7.26 37.44 -20.22
C LEU A 89 6.67 38.19 -21.44
N PRO A 90 5.53 38.87 -21.26
CA PRO A 90 4.92 39.65 -22.33
C PRO A 90 5.80 40.83 -22.78
N PRO A 91 5.59 41.35 -24.00
CA PRO A 91 6.13 42.63 -24.43
C PRO A 91 5.82 43.75 -23.43
N ILE A 92 6.70 44.75 -23.33
CA ILE A 92 6.51 45.85 -22.38
C ILE A 92 5.23 46.63 -22.66
N ASP A 93 4.90 46.86 -23.93
CA ASP A 93 3.67 47.55 -24.31
C ASP A 93 2.43 46.83 -23.78
N ASP A 94 2.42 45.48 -23.83
CA ASP A 94 1.32 44.68 -23.28
C ASP A 94 1.28 44.77 -21.74
N ILE A 95 2.44 44.85 -21.08
CA ILE A 95 2.49 45.08 -19.63
C ILE A 95 1.88 46.44 -19.31
N LEU A 96 2.37 47.51 -19.92
CA LEU A 96 1.93 48.87 -19.65
C LEU A 96 0.46 49.09 -19.99
N ALA A 97 0.00 48.58 -21.13
CA ALA A 97 -1.42 48.63 -21.51
C ALA A 97 -2.33 47.88 -20.51
N SER A 98 -1.81 46.88 -19.80
CA SER A 98 -2.57 46.19 -18.74
C SER A 98 -2.72 47.01 -17.47
N PHE A 99 -1.88 48.04 -17.25
CA PHE A 99 -1.91 48.93 -16.09
C PHE A 99 -2.36 50.36 -16.42
N GLU A 100 -2.75 50.66 -17.66
CA GLU A 100 -2.99 52.03 -18.15
C GLU A 100 -4.01 52.82 -17.31
N GLU A 101 -5.03 52.15 -16.78
CA GLU A 101 -6.08 52.75 -15.93
C GLU A 101 -5.79 52.66 -14.42
N SER A 102 -4.65 52.12 -14.01
CA SER A 102 -4.25 51.94 -12.62
C SER A 102 -2.98 52.72 -12.28
N GLU A 103 -2.74 52.93 -10.98
CA GLU A 103 -1.44 53.37 -10.54
C GLU A 103 -0.44 52.24 -10.79
N LEU A 104 0.42 52.43 -11.79
CA LEU A 104 1.56 51.55 -12.01
C LEU A 104 2.28 51.32 -10.67
N PRO A 105 2.64 50.05 -10.35
CA PRO A 105 3.50 49.78 -9.22
C PRO A 105 4.68 50.74 -9.23
N ILE A 106 4.95 51.41 -8.11
CA ILE A 106 5.91 52.53 -8.04
C ILE A 106 7.24 52.17 -8.72
N LEU A 107 7.71 50.94 -8.52
CA LEU A 107 8.94 50.45 -9.11
C LEU A 107 8.86 50.29 -10.63
N LEU A 108 7.73 49.82 -11.17
CA LEU A 108 7.51 49.76 -12.61
C LEU A 108 7.47 51.18 -13.21
N LYS A 109 6.77 52.11 -12.56
CA LYS A 109 6.75 53.52 -12.98
C LYS A 109 8.15 54.13 -13.01
N LEU A 110 8.95 53.94 -11.96
CA LEU A 110 10.32 54.44 -11.89
C LEU A 110 11.23 53.84 -12.97
N ILE A 111 11.00 52.57 -13.34
CA ILE A 111 11.70 51.96 -14.47
C ILE A 111 11.29 52.68 -15.75
N ILE A 112 10.00 52.81 -16.05
CA ILE A 112 9.54 53.45 -17.28
C ILE A 112 9.96 54.92 -17.39
N ASP A 113 9.87 55.68 -16.31
CA ASP A 113 10.26 57.10 -16.26
C ASP A 113 11.75 57.27 -16.64
N ARG A 114 12.61 56.30 -16.31
CA ARG A 114 14.05 56.31 -16.68
C ARG A 114 14.27 56.21 -18.19
N TYR A 115 13.36 55.56 -18.90
CA TYR A 115 13.39 55.40 -20.35
C TYR A 115 12.47 56.41 -21.07
N THR A 116 11.90 57.37 -20.34
CA THR A 116 11.05 58.43 -20.89
C THR A 116 11.80 59.75 -20.90
N THR A 117 11.85 60.41 -22.06
CA THR A 117 12.51 61.71 -22.22
C THR A 117 11.62 62.87 -21.76
N GLU A 118 12.18 64.09 -21.68
CA GLU A 118 11.45 65.29 -21.25
C GLU A 118 10.27 65.67 -22.17
N ASP A 119 10.32 65.28 -23.45
CA ASP A 119 9.22 65.42 -24.42
C ASP A 119 8.24 64.24 -24.39
N PHE A 120 8.30 63.41 -23.33
CA PHE A 120 7.46 62.22 -23.11
C PHE A 120 7.62 61.13 -24.18
N SER A 121 8.74 61.11 -24.89
CA SER A 121 9.04 60.03 -25.81
C SER A 121 9.64 58.85 -25.04
N CYS A 122 9.03 57.67 -25.18
CA CYS A 122 9.48 56.45 -24.51
C CYS A 122 10.45 55.67 -25.39
N HIS A 123 11.60 55.29 -24.83
CA HIS A 123 12.65 54.53 -25.50
C HIS A 123 13.03 53.25 -24.74
N TYR A 124 12.07 52.63 -24.06
CA TYR A 124 12.31 51.35 -23.39
C TYR A 124 12.45 50.20 -24.40
N PRO A 125 13.17 49.13 -24.05
CA PRO A 125 13.24 47.91 -24.85
C PRO A 125 11.86 47.28 -25.06
N ALA A 126 11.63 46.67 -26.23
CA ALA A 126 10.36 46.01 -26.57
C ALA A 126 10.06 44.79 -25.67
N THR A 127 11.10 44.13 -25.17
CA THR A 127 11.02 42.93 -24.32
C THR A 127 11.86 43.09 -23.07
N VAL A 128 11.47 42.38 -22.00
CA VAL A 128 12.16 42.40 -20.69
C VAL A 128 13.66 42.09 -20.80
N ASP A 129 14.06 41.29 -21.79
CA ASP A 129 15.46 40.91 -22.07
C ASP A 129 16.40 42.09 -22.33
N GLY A 130 15.87 43.25 -22.73
CA GLY A 130 16.67 44.45 -22.99
C GLY A 130 16.92 45.35 -21.78
N PHE A 131 16.30 45.07 -20.64
CA PHE A 131 16.47 45.85 -19.41
C PHE A 131 17.70 45.40 -18.62
N GLN A 132 18.12 46.22 -17.65
CA GLN A 132 19.08 45.79 -16.64
C GLN A 132 18.50 44.63 -15.81
N ALA A 133 19.36 43.77 -15.26
CA ALA A 133 18.93 42.55 -14.59
C ALA A 133 18.00 42.81 -13.39
N ASP A 134 18.26 43.88 -12.62
CA ASP A 134 17.42 44.28 -11.50
C ASP A 134 16.04 44.78 -11.96
N GLU A 135 15.99 45.58 -13.03
CA GLU A 135 14.76 46.07 -13.64
C GLU A 135 13.91 44.91 -14.21
N ALA A 136 14.53 44.04 -15.00
CA ALA A 136 13.91 42.84 -15.57
C ALA A 136 13.31 41.93 -14.48
N MET A 137 14.02 41.81 -13.37
CA MET A 137 13.58 41.08 -12.19
C MET A 137 12.36 41.68 -11.51
N HIS A 138 12.31 43.01 -11.39
CA HIS A 138 11.14 43.69 -10.83
C HIS A 138 9.93 43.55 -11.74
N ILE A 139 10.12 43.67 -13.06
CA ILE A 139 9.05 43.44 -14.03
C ILE A 139 8.53 42.01 -13.92
N TYR A 140 9.43 41.01 -13.83
CA TYR A 140 9.03 39.61 -13.60
C TYR A 140 8.22 39.46 -12.32
N ASP A 141 8.67 40.06 -11.21
CA ASP A 141 8.00 39.93 -9.91
C ASP A 141 6.60 40.56 -9.95
N VAL A 142 6.44 41.74 -10.55
CA VAL A 142 5.14 42.40 -10.77
C VAL A 142 4.20 41.52 -11.60
N VAL A 143 4.68 40.97 -12.72
CA VAL A 143 3.86 40.11 -13.59
C VAL A 143 3.49 38.79 -12.90
N THR A 144 4.42 38.23 -12.12
CA THR A 144 4.17 36.98 -11.37
C THR A 144 3.19 37.19 -10.22
N GLU A 145 3.25 38.34 -9.54
CA GLU A 145 2.33 38.70 -8.47
C GLU A 145 0.92 38.94 -9.01
N ALA A 146 0.79 39.62 -10.15
CA ALA A 146 -0.49 39.84 -10.82
C ALA A 146 -1.10 38.54 -11.38
N PHE A 147 -0.28 37.58 -11.82
CA PHE A 147 -0.74 36.34 -12.46
C PHE A 147 -0.02 35.08 -11.90
N PRO A 148 -0.29 34.70 -10.63
CA PRO A 148 0.46 33.67 -9.93
C PRO A 148 0.23 32.23 -10.45
N SER A 149 -0.85 31.98 -11.20
CA SER A 149 -1.11 30.66 -11.80
C SER A 149 -0.26 30.40 -13.05
N VAL A 150 0.41 31.42 -13.60
CA VAL A 150 1.24 31.29 -14.81
C VAL A 150 2.68 30.96 -14.42
N ASN A 151 3.23 29.94 -15.07
CA ASN A 151 4.64 29.58 -14.93
C ASN A 151 5.50 30.47 -15.83
N TRP A 152 5.77 31.70 -15.39
CA TRP A 152 6.53 32.68 -16.15
C TRP A 152 7.99 32.24 -16.39
N GLY A 153 8.47 32.47 -17.60
CA GLY A 153 9.82 32.23 -18.04
C GLY A 153 10.67 33.47 -17.86
N LEU A 154 11.52 33.46 -16.83
CA LEU A 154 12.58 34.45 -16.72
C LEU A 154 13.71 34.09 -17.70
N PRO A 155 14.24 35.04 -18.48
CA PRO A 155 15.40 34.83 -19.34
C PRO A 155 16.58 34.24 -18.56
N LYS A 156 17.33 33.34 -19.21
CA LYS A 156 18.44 32.59 -18.58
C LYS A 156 19.45 33.48 -17.83
N PRO A 157 19.93 34.61 -18.39
CA PRO A 157 20.90 35.47 -17.70
C PRO A 157 20.39 35.97 -16.35
N PHE A 158 19.09 36.28 -16.26
CA PHE A 158 18.48 36.81 -15.05
C PHE A 158 18.07 35.71 -14.06
N ALA A 159 17.85 34.47 -14.52
CA ALA A 159 17.54 33.34 -13.63
C ALA A 159 18.67 33.04 -12.65
N GLU A 160 19.93 33.10 -13.10
CA GLU A 160 21.09 32.92 -12.23
C GLU A 160 21.22 34.06 -11.20
N GLU A 161 20.90 35.29 -11.62
CA GLU A 161 20.94 36.47 -10.77
C GLU A 161 19.78 36.49 -9.74
N LYS A 162 18.60 36.01 -10.14
CA LYS A 162 17.45 35.75 -9.25
C LYS A 162 17.83 34.77 -8.14
N VAL A 163 18.49 33.66 -8.49
CA VAL A 163 18.96 32.67 -7.51
C VAL A 163 19.93 33.32 -6.53
N LYS A 164 20.93 34.07 -7.03
CA LYS A 164 21.87 34.82 -6.17
C LYS A 164 21.17 35.83 -5.26
N ARG A 165 20.16 36.55 -5.76
CA ARG A 165 19.37 37.51 -4.98
C ARG A 165 18.52 36.83 -3.91
N HIS A 166 17.84 35.73 -4.24
CA HIS A 166 17.08 34.96 -3.26
C HIS A 166 17.97 34.31 -2.21
N GLU A 167 19.14 33.81 -2.61
CA GLU A 167 20.14 33.30 -1.66
C GLU A 167 20.58 34.41 -0.71
N LYS A 168 20.91 35.61 -1.24
CA LYS A 168 21.27 36.78 -0.43
C LYS A 168 20.14 37.18 0.52
N ASN A 169 18.89 37.21 0.06
CA ASN A 169 17.73 37.54 0.88
C ASN A 169 17.48 36.48 1.97
N ALA A 170 17.55 35.20 1.63
CA ALA A 170 17.37 34.10 2.58
C ALA A 170 18.48 34.09 3.65
N ARG A 171 19.74 34.36 3.25
CA ARG A 171 20.85 34.56 4.18
C ARG A 171 20.60 35.75 5.10
N TRP A 172 20.15 36.88 4.56
CA TRP A 172 19.78 38.05 5.35
C TRP A 172 18.67 37.73 6.36
N SER A 173 17.63 37.00 5.96
CA SER A 173 16.56 36.56 6.88
C SER A 173 17.08 35.63 7.98
N LEU A 174 18.00 34.71 7.67
CA LEU A 174 18.65 33.85 8.67
C LEU A 174 19.50 34.67 9.65
N GLU A 175 20.22 35.67 9.16
CA GLU A 175 20.99 36.60 10.02
C GLU A 175 20.08 37.38 10.97
N GLN A 176 18.93 37.89 10.49
CA GLN A 176 17.96 38.59 11.35
C GLN A 176 17.34 37.66 12.38
N LEU A 177 17.03 36.41 12.01
CA LEU A 177 16.48 35.41 12.92
C LEU A 177 17.50 35.00 14.00
N ALA A 178 18.76 34.79 13.62
CA ALA A 178 19.83 34.48 14.56
C ALA A 178 20.03 35.62 15.59
N LYS A 179 19.99 36.88 15.13
CA LYS A 179 19.99 38.06 15.99
C LYS A 179 18.79 38.08 16.94
N ALA A 180 17.58 37.85 16.44
CA ALA A 180 16.37 37.83 17.25
C ALA A 180 16.37 36.71 18.32
N LYS A 181 17.10 35.61 18.08
CA LYS A 181 17.20 34.46 19.00
C LYS A 181 18.46 34.47 19.88
N ASN A 182 19.30 35.50 19.82
CA ASN A 182 20.62 35.52 20.47
C ASN A 182 21.49 34.29 20.12
N GLN A 183 21.47 33.88 18.87
CA GLN A 183 22.28 32.78 18.34
C GLN A 183 23.41 33.31 17.46
N THR A 184 24.51 32.56 17.38
CA THR A 184 25.61 32.86 16.46
C THR A 184 25.10 32.83 15.02
N GLN A 185 25.50 33.82 14.22
CA GLN A 185 25.11 33.87 12.81
C GLN A 185 25.67 32.66 12.06
N PRO A 186 24.89 32.02 11.17
CA PRO A 186 25.39 30.94 10.34
C PRO A 186 26.49 31.44 9.39
N GLU A 187 27.54 30.65 9.23
CA GLU A 187 28.66 30.93 8.32
C GLU A 187 28.15 31.21 6.89
N PRO A 188 28.69 32.21 6.17
CA PRO A 188 28.30 32.52 4.78
C PRO A 188 28.47 31.35 3.80
N THR A 189 29.24 30.34 4.17
CA THR A 189 29.45 29.11 3.38
C THR A 189 28.39 28.04 3.65
N THR A 190 27.52 28.23 4.65
CA THR A 190 26.46 27.27 5.00
C THR A 190 25.44 27.19 3.84
N PRO A 191 25.19 26.01 3.25
CA PRO A 191 24.12 25.83 2.25
C PRO A 191 22.74 26.10 2.85
N LEU A 192 21.84 26.78 2.13
CA LEU A 192 20.45 27.01 2.58
C LEU A 192 19.61 25.72 2.59
N ILE A 193 19.91 24.81 1.66
CA ILE A 193 19.48 23.41 1.68
C ILE A 193 20.73 22.60 2.00
N THR A 194 20.77 22.02 3.19
CA THR A 194 21.95 21.31 3.69
C THR A 194 21.88 19.82 3.39
N GLY A 195 23.03 19.15 3.33
CA GLY A 195 23.12 17.70 3.29
C GLY A 195 22.91 17.06 1.91
N THR A 196 23.01 15.73 1.89
CA THR A 196 22.90 14.90 0.69
C THR A 196 21.65 14.03 0.71
N PHE A 197 21.27 13.49 -0.44
CA PHE A 197 20.12 12.59 -0.58
C PHE A 197 20.23 11.38 0.35
N HIS A 198 21.41 10.77 0.47
CA HIS A 198 21.65 9.65 1.38
C HIS A 198 21.60 10.08 2.84
N ALA A 199 22.08 11.28 3.19
CA ALA A 199 21.96 11.82 4.54
C ALA A 199 20.49 11.99 4.94
N ALA A 200 19.65 12.55 4.05
CA ALA A 200 18.22 12.64 4.26
C ALA A 200 17.54 11.27 4.37
N LEU A 201 17.89 10.31 3.51
CA LEU A 201 17.37 8.94 3.62
C LEU A 201 17.77 8.26 4.93
N THR A 202 18.95 8.55 5.46
CA THR A 202 19.42 8.02 6.75
C THR A 202 18.65 8.63 7.91
N SER A 203 18.41 9.94 7.89
CA SER A 203 17.55 10.59 8.88
C SER A 203 16.11 10.08 8.78
N TYR A 204 15.59 9.91 7.57
CA TYR A 204 14.29 9.28 7.34
C TYR A 204 14.24 7.84 7.85
N GLU A 205 15.28 7.02 7.66
CA GLU A 205 15.33 5.66 8.22
C GLU A 205 15.18 5.68 9.74
N LYS A 206 15.83 6.63 10.43
CA LYS A 206 15.72 6.78 11.89
C LYS A 206 14.31 7.19 12.31
N ASN A 207 13.72 8.17 11.64
CA ASN A 207 12.34 8.59 11.89
C ASN A 207 11.36 7.43 11.64
N ARG A 208 11.49 6.76 10.49
CA ARG A 208 10.66 5.63 10.11
C ARG A 208 10.79 4.46 11.08
N ARG A 209 11.99 4.23 11.63
CA ARG A 209 12.22 3.22 12.68
C ARG A 209 11.42 3.55 13.94
N GLN A 210 11.41 4.82 14.37
CA GLN A 210 10.65 5.25 15.55
C GLN A 210 9.14 5.03 15.37
N GLU A 211 8.60 5.23 14.16
CA GLU A 211 7.18 4.97 13.86
C GLU A 211 6.78 3.49 13.99
N PHE A 212 7.74 2.57 13.91
CA PHE A 212 7.52 1.13 14.10
C PHE A 212 8.09 0.61 15.42
N THR A 213 8.58 1.49 16.29
CA THR A 213 8.97 1.15 17.66
C THR A 213 7.81 1.50 18.58
N GLU A 214 7.27 0.48 19.23
CA GLU A 214 6.19 0.64 20.21
C GLU A 214 6.70 1.33 21.49
N PRO A 215 5.82 1.87 22.35
CA PRO A 215 6.23 2.56 23.59
C PRO A 215 7.08 1.71 24.55
N ASP A 216 6.98 0.39 24.47
CA ASP A 216 7.77 -0.56 25.26
C ASP A 216 9.16 -0.86 24.67
N GLY A 217 9.48 -0.25 23.52
CA GLY A 217 10.75 -0.42 22.81
C GLY A 217 10.77 -1.62 21.84
N THR A 218 9.70 -2.40 21.75
CA THR A 218 9.60 -3.50 20.77
C THR A 218 9.48 -2.95 19.35
N PHE A 219 10.05 -3.66 18.37
CA PHE A 219 10.05 -3.23 16.98
C PHE A 219 9.11 -4.09 16.14
N ASP A 220 8.11 -3.46 15.51
CA ASP A 220 7.18 -4.15 14.62
C ASP A 220 7.94 -4.80 13.45
N GLY A 221 7.74 -6.11 13.27
CA GLY A 221 8.34 -6.88 12.18
C GLY A 221 7.97 -6.35 10.79
N SER A 222 6.84 -5.64 10.65
CA SER A 222 6.46 -4.97 9.41
C SER A 222 7.42 -3.81 9.04
N GLY A 223 7.98 -3.14 10.06
CA GLY A 223 8.98 -2.08 9.91
C GLY A 223 10.23 -2.55 9.16
N HIS A 224 10.67 -3.79 9.35
CA HIS A 224 11.83 -4.34 8.65
C HIS A 224 11.70 -4.30 7.12
N HIS A 225 10.47 -4.45 6.60
CA HIS A 225 10.23 -4.37 5.16
C HIS A 225 10.49 -2.95 4.64
N PHE A 226 9.98 -1.94 5.34
CA PHE A 226 10.11 -0.54 4.96
C PHE A 226 11.55 -0.04 5.11
N LEU A 227 12.23 -0.38 6.21
CA LEU A 227 13.65 -0.05 6.37
C LEU A 227 14.51 -0.73 5.31
N GLY A 228 14.18 -1.97 4.93
CA GLY A 228 14.85 -2.67 3.83
C GLY A 228 14.65 -1.99 2.47
N ILE A 229 13.49 -1.35 2.24
CA ILE A 229 13.23 -0.54 1.04
C ILE A 229 14.14 0.70 1.04
N ILE A 230 14.20 1.44 2.15
CA ILE A 230 15.02 2.67 2.27
C ILE A 230 16.49 2.35 1.98
N LYS A 231 17.03 1.28 2.59
CA LYS A 231 18.41 0.83 2.34
C LYS A 231 18.64 0.47 0.89
N ALA A 232 17.72 -0.26 0.28
CA ALA A 232 17.83 -0.61 -1.14
C ALA A 232 17.70 0.61 -2.08
N VAL A 233 17.06 1.71 -1.64
CA VAL A 233 17.12 3.00 -2.34
C VAL A 233 18.51 3.58 -2.26
N GLN A 234 19.08 3.70 -1.06
CA GLN A 234 20.44 4.21 -0.85
C GLN A 234 21.49 3.40 -1.64
N GLU A 235 21.41 2.06 -1.63
CA GLU A 235 22.38 1.18 -2.31
C GLU A 235 22.31 1.20 -3.86
N ARG A 236 21.19 1.68 -4.41
CA ARG A 236 20.93 1.60 -5.87
C ARG A 236 20.90 2.96 -6.55
N ARG A 237 20.82 4.03 -5.78
CA ARG A 237 20.78 5.40 -6.28
C ARG A 237 22.04 6.14 -5.84
N PRO A 238 22.69 6.89 -6.74
CA PRO A 238 23.87 7.67 -6.38
C PRO A 238 23.50 8.71 -5.31
N ASP A 239 24.47 9.05 -4.47
CA ASP A 239 24.31 10.19 -3.56
C ASP A 239 24.53 11.50 -4.33
N PHE A 240 23.85 12.56 -3.92
CA PHE A 240 23.94 13.91 -4.51
C PHE A 240 23.49 14.97 -3.51
N GLN A 241 23.81 16.24 -3.75
CA GLN A 241 23.42 17.33 -2.84
C GLN A 241 21.90 17.54 -2.88
N LEU A 242 21.26 17.72 -1.72
CA LEU A 242 19.81 17.94 -1.67
C LEU A 242 19.37 19.22 -2.39
N ALA A 243 20.27 20.19 -2.54
CA ALA A 243 20.02 21.39 -3.34
C ALA A 243 19.76 21.07 -4.83
N GLU A 244 20.25 19.93 -5.33
CA GLU A 244 20.01 19.48 -6.71
C GLU A 244 18.67 18.76 -6.89
N LEU A 245 17.93 18.51 -5.80
CA LEU A 245 16.67 17.75 -5.80
C LEU A 245 15.51 18.64 -6.27
N ASP A 246 15.53 19.02 -7.54
CA ASP A 246 14.45 19.71 -8.23
C ASP A 246 13.35 18.74 -8.70
N PHE A 247 12.35 19.25 -9.44
CA PHE A 247 11.28 18.42 -9.99
C PHE A 247 11.81 17.28 -10.87
N ARG A 248 12.82 17.57 -11.70
CA ARG A 248 13.38 16.60 -12.64
C ARG A 248 14.11 15.49 -11.90
N LYS A 249 14.94 15.83 -10.91
CA LYS A 249 15.61 14.82 -10.08
C LYS A 249 14.61 14.00 -9.26
N CYS A 250 13.56 14.61 -8.73
CA CYS A 250 12.48 13.86 -8.09
C CYS A 250 11.88 12.84 -9.08
N GLN A 251 11.53 13.28 -10.29
CA GLN A 251 10.97 12.43 -11.34
C GLN A 251 11.93 11.29 -11.71
N ASP A 252 13.23 11.55 -11.83
CA ASP A 252 14.26 10.55 -12.13
C ASP A 252 14.36 9.47 -11.04
N GLU A 253 14.19 9.84 -9.76
CA GLU A 253 14.13 8.88 -8.65
C GLU A 253 12.91 7.96 -8.76
N PHE A 254 11.73 8.50 -9.10
CA PHE A 254 10.53 7.71 -9.30
C PHE A 254 10.61 6.82 -10.55
N ASP A 255 11.11 7.35 -11.66
CA ASP A 255 11.19 6.64 -12.94
C ASP A 255 12.09 5.42 -12.85
N PHE A 256 13.22 5.52 -12.15
CA PHE A 256 14.10 4.36 -11.92
C PHE A 256 13.36 3.15 -11.37
N TRP A 257 12.50 3.34 -10.37
CA TRP A 257 11.73 2.24 -9.78
C TRP A 257 10.53 1.84 -10.63
N ARG A 258 9.87 2.80 -11.27
CA ARG A 258 8.72 2.55 -12.14
C ARG A 258 9.08 1.80 -13.41
N ASP A 259 10.30 1.95 -13.90
CA ASP A 259 10.85 1.24 -15.05
C ASP A 259 11.36 -0.16 -14.73
N ARG A 260 11.21 -0.60 -13.47
CA ARG A 260 11.48 -1.95 -12.99
C ARG A 260 12.93 -2.37 -13.24
N PRO A 261 13.87 -1.80 -12.47
CA PRO A 261 15.28 -2.05 -12.67
C PRO A 261 15.58 -3.51 -12.32
N GLU A 262 16.71 -4.02 -12.79
CA GLU A 262 17.04 -5.44 -12.67
C GLU A 262 17.10 -5.91 -11.21
N ASP A 263 16.75 -7.17 -10.99
CA ASP A 263 16.85 -7.86 -9.72
C ASP A 263 18.31 -8.29 -9.49
N ARG A 264 18.97 -7.71 -8.48
CA ARG A 264 20.39 -7.99 -8.16
C ARG A 264 20.61 -9.36 -7.49
N ARG A 265 19.56 -10.16 -7.26
CA ARG A 265 19.72 -11.51 -6.69
C ARG A 265 20.32 -12.46 -7.71
N LYS A 266 21.38 -13.19 -7.35
CA LYS A 266 22.11 -14.13 -8.22
C LYS A 266 21.21 -15.08 -9.03
N ASN A 267 20.13 -15.59 -8.41
CA ASN A 267 19.19 -16.51 -9.08
C ASN A 267 18.17 -15.84 -10.02
N LYS A 268 18.21 -14.50 -10.14
CA LYS A 268 17.29 -13.67 -10.91
C LYS A 268 18.00 -12.55 -11.67
N GLU A 269 19.31 -12.64 -11.80
CA GLU A 269 20.13 -11.66 -12.50
C GLU A 269 19.62 -11.46 -13.94
N GLY A 270 19.64 -10.22 -14.42
CA GLY A 270 19.09 -9.83 -15.72
C GLY A 270 17.56 -9.83 -15.82
N LYS A 271 16.81 -10.20 -14.75
CA LYS A 271 15.34 -10.12 -14.74
C LYS A 271 14.88 -8.82 -14.07
N PRO A 272 13.85 -8.13 -14.61
CA PRO A 272 13.30 -6.94 -13.96
C PRO A 272 12.64 -7.29 -12.63
N LEU A 273 12.75 -6.40 -11.64
CA LEU A 273 12.03 -6.53 -10.37
C LEU A 273 10.53 -6.74 -10.59
N ALA A 274 9.85 -7.45 -9.69
CA ALA A 274 8.40 -7.65 -9.78
C ALA A 274 7.64 -6.32 -9.67
N GLN A 275 6.53 -6.17 -10.41
CA GLN A 275 5.74 -4.92 -10.42
C GLN A 275 5.34 -4.49 -9.00
N LYS A 276 4.86 -5.44 -8.17
CA LYS A 276 4.45 -5.16 -6.79
C LYS A 276 5.62 -4.68 -5.91
N THR A 277 6.81 -5.21 -6.14
CA THR A 277 8.02 -4.78 -5.43
C THR A 277 8.32 -3.31 -5.75
N CYS A 278 8.33 -2.93 -7.03
CA CYS A 278 8.51 -1.54 -7.45
C CYS A 278 7.41 -0.60 -6.94
N GLN A 279 6.15 -1.06 -6.86
CA GLN A 279 5.07 -0.26 -6.28
C GLN A 279 5.33 0.06 -4.80
N ASN A 280 5.92 -0.87 -4.05
CA ASN A 280 6.28 -0.63 -2.67
C ASN A 280 7.45 0.40 -2.57
N TYR A 281 8.45 0.31 -3.44
CA TYR A 281 9.53 1.32 -3.53
C TYR A 281 8.98 2.71 -3.82
N VAL A 282 8.15 2.85 -4.87
CA VAL A 282 7.49 4.11 -5.24
C VAL A 282 6.64 4.65 -4.09
N GLY A 283 5.89 3.78 -3.41
CA GLY A 283 5.08 4.17 -2.26
C GLY A 283 5.91 4.69 -1.09
N GLU A 284 7.06 4.08 -0.80
CA GLU A 284 7.93 4.54 0.28
C GLU A 284 8.74 5.79 -0.09
N LEU A 285 9.20 5.91 -1.34
CA LEU A 285 9.80 7.15 -1.84
C LEU A 285 8.84 8.33 -1.73
N TRP A 286 7.56 8.11 -2.04
CA TRP A 286 6.54 9.15 -1.83
C TRP A 286 6.48 9.58 -0.37
N ARG A 287 6.45 8.64 0.58
CA ARG A 287 6.46 8.97 2.03
C ARG A 287 7.74 9.68 2.45
N PHE A 288 8.90 9.29 1.91
CA PHE A 288 10.17 9.98 2.14
C PHE A 288 10.11 11.44 1.73
N PHE A 289 9.65 11.76 0.51
CA PHE A 289 9.55 13.16 0.06
C PHE A 289 8.47 13.95 0.80
N GLU A 290 7.36 13.31 1.21
CA GLU A 290 6.37 13.90 2.11
C GLU A 290 7.01 14.30 3.45
N TRP A 291 7.77 13.39 4.06
CA TRP A 291 8.50 13.66 5.29
C TRP A 291 9.58 14.73 5.11
N LEU A 292 10.39 14.65 4.05
CA LEU A 292 11.50 15.59 3.81
C LEU A 292 11.02 17.03 3.68
N HIS A 293 9.86 17.23 3.06
CA HIS A 293 9.20 18.53 2.93
C HIS A 293 8.73 19.12 4.25
N LEU A 294 8.22 18.27 5.15
CA LEU A 294 7.72 18.68 6.45
C LEU A 294 8.84 18.81 7.48
N SER A 295 9.96 18.12 7.26
CA SER A 295 11.16 18.25 8.06
C SER A 295 11.79 19.64 7.90
N THR A 296 12.29 20.18 9.01
CA THR A 296 13.10 21.40 9.03
C THR A 296 14.60 21.11 8.98
N GLU A 297 15.02 19.84 9.07
CA GLU A 297 16.43 19.45 9.20
C GLU A 297 17.27 19.83 7.98
N PHE A 298 16.71 19.72 6.77
CA PHE A 298 17.45 19.89 5.51
C PHE A 298 17.05 21.16 4.74
N GLY A 299 16.05 21.91 5.20
CA GLY A 299 15.54 23.10 4.51
C GLY A 299 14.87 22.86 3.15
N TRP A 300 14.76 21.60 2.70
CA TRP A 300 14.19 21.26 1.40
C TRP A 300 12.65 21.41 1.39
N ARG A 301 12.10 21.83 0.25
CA ARG A 301 10.66 21.91 0.01
C ARG A 301 10.32 21.27 -1.33
N LYS A 302 9.16 20.60 -1.40
CA LYS A 302 8.69 20.01 -2.65
C LYS A 302 8.58 21.09 -3.73
N PRO A 303 9.00 20.78 -4.97
CA PRO A 303 8.65 21.57 -6.13
C PRO A 303 7.12 21.72 -6.25
N GLN A 304 6.66 22.87 -6.75
CA GLN A 304 5.24 23.16 -6.93
C GLN A 304 4.49 22.06 -7.71
N ASP A 305 5.15 21.50 -8.72
CA ASP A 305 4.60 20.47 -9.60
C ASP A 305 4.81 19.03 -9.10
N PHE A 306 5.35 18.82 -7.89
CA PHE A 306 5.67 17.48 -7.38
C PHE A 306 4.48 16.50 -7.40
N SER A 307 3.25 17.02 -7.25
CA SER A 307 2.01 16.23 -7.34
C SER A 307 1.76 15.64 -8.73
N SER A 308 2.37 16.20 -9.78
CA SER A 308 2.26 15.75 -11.17
C SER A 308 3.16 14.55 -11.49
N ILE A 309 4.07 14.15 -10.59
CA ILE A 309 4.94 12.99 -10.78
C ILE A 309 4.09 11.72 -10.93
N LYS A 310 4.27 11.02 -12.04
CA LYS A 310 3.58 9.74 -12.28
C LYS A 310 4.11 8.67 -11.33
N LYS A 311 3.22 7.85 -10.77
CA LYS A 311 3.54 6.79 -9.79
C LYS A 311 3.32 5.38 -10.35
N ASP A 312 2.71 5.28 -11.52
CA ASP A 312 2.38 3.99 -12.12
C ASP A 312 3.62 3.23 -12.55
N VAL A 313 3.79 2.03 -12.00
CA VAL A 313 4.87 1.11 -12.36
C VAL A 313 4.54 0.44 -13.69
N ARG A 314 5.50 0.45 -14.61
CA ARG A 314 5.41 -0.15 -15.93
C ARG A 314 4.94 -1.60 -15.86
N LYS A 315 3.89 -1.92 -16.63
CA LYS A 315 3.44 -3.29 -16.85
C LYS A 315 4.28 -3.93 -17.96
N LEU A 316 4.80 -5.13 -17.71
CA LEU A 316 5.52 -5.94 -18.69
C LEU A 316 4.62 -7.04 -19.21
N LYS A 317 4.92 -7.59 -20.39
CA LYS A 317 4.19 -8.74 -20.95
C LYS A 317 4.18 -9.94 -19.99
N SER A 318 5.26 -10.12 -19.23
CA SER A 318 5.40 -11.15 -18.20
C SER A 318 4.47 -10.95 -16.99
N ASP A 319 3.85 -9.78 -16.81
CA ASP A 319 2.86 -9.56 -15.74
C ASP A 319 1.46 -10.03 -16.14
N ARG A 320 1.25 -10.36 -17.42
CA ARG A 320 -0.05 -10.85 -17.89
C ARG A 320 -0.30 -12.21 -17.24
N ARG A 321 -1.21 -12.23 -16.27
CA ARG A 321 -1.67 -13.47 -15.65
C ARG A 321 -2.36 -14.33 -16.70
N SER A 322 -2.09 -15.63 -16.69
CA SER A 322 -2.91 -16.57 -17.44
C SER A 322 -4.33 -16.57 -16.85
N VAL A 323 -5.34 -16.92 -17.65
CA VAL A 323 -6.72 -17.06 -17.15
C VAL A 323 -6.77 -18.09 -16.00
N HIS A 324 -5.94 -19.13 -16.08
CA HIS A 324 -5.80 -20.15 -15.04
C HIS A 324 -5.15 -19.64 -13.74
N ASP A 325 -4.42 -18.52 -13.77
CA ASP A 325 -3.87 -17.88 -12.56
C ASP A 325 -4.81 -16.80 -11.98
N MET A 326 -5.98 -16.60 -12.58
CA MET A 326 -7.02 -15.70 -12.04
C MET A 326 -7.86 -16.38 -10.96
N GLU A 327 -8.01 -17.71 -11.03
CA GLU A 327 -8.74 -18.49 -10.04
C GLU A 327 -7.97 -18.57 -8.72
N ILE A 328 -8.69 -18.47 -7.60
CA ILE A 328 -8.09 -18.64 -6.28
C ILE A 328 -7.77 -20.13 -6.13
N LYS A 329 -6.48 -20.46 -6.10
CA LYS A 329 -6.05 -21.86 -5.91
C LYS A 329 -6.37 -22.30 -4.49
N THR A 330 -7.19 -23.34 -4.36
CA THR A 330 -7.54 -24.02 -3.11
C THR A 330 -7.14 -25.49 -3.19
N PHE A 331 -7.02 -26.16 -2.04
CA PHE A 331 -6.84 -27.61 -1.99
C PHE A 331 -8.18 -28.30 -2.29
N SER A 332 -8.14 -29.34 -3.13
CA SER A 332 -9.29 -30.23 -3.29
C SER A 332 -9.61 -30.99 -1.99
N LEU A 333 -10.80 -31.58 -1.87
CA LEU A 333 -11.12 -32.43 -0.73
C LEU A 333 -10.17 -33.66 -0.63
N GLY A 334 -9.72 -34.19 -1.78
CA GLY A 334 -8.72 -35.27 -1.82
C GLY A 334 -7.35 -34.84 -1.32
N ASP A 335 -6.90 -33.63 -1.68
CA ASP A 335 -5.68 -33.03 -1.11
C ASP A 335 -5.79 -32.91 0.41
N LEU A 336 -6.92 -32.36 0.90
CA LEU A 336 -7.16 -32.16 2.33
C LEU A 336 -7.18 -33.49 3.10
N LYS A 337 -7.84 -34.52 2.57
CA LYS A 337 -7.82 -35.88 3.13
C LYS A 337 -6.40 -36.43 3.23
N THR A 338 -5.62 -36.33 2.15
CA THR A 338 -4.24 -36.82 2.12
C THR A 338 -3.35 -36.08 3.13
N LEU A 339 -3.49 -34.76 3.21
CA LEU A 339 -2.81 -33.92 4.19
C LEU A 339 -3.16 -34.34 5.62
N TYR A 340 -4.45 -34.55 5.90
CA TYR A 340 -4.95 -34.88 7.23
C TYR A 340 -4.51 -36.27 7.71
N MET A 341 -4.60 -37.29 6.85
CA MET A 341 -4.16 -38.66 7.17
C MET A 341 -2.69 -38.73 7.57
N ASN A 342 -1.83 -37.99 6.85
CA ASN A 342 -0.39 -38.03 7.05
C ASN A 342 0.13 -37.02 8.10
N ALA A 343 -0.73 -36.12 8.57
CA ALA A 343 -0.37 -35.13 9.56
C ALA A 343 -0.25 -35.75 10.97
N ILE A 344 0.75 -35.31 11.73
CA ILE A 344 0.77 -35.57 13.19
C ILE A 344 -0.29 -34.72 13.90
N PRO A 345 -0.68 -35.00 15.15
CA PRO A 345 -1.76 -34.28 15.84
C PRO A 345 -1.61 -32.75 15.82
N PHE A 346 -0.39 -32.23 16.03
CA PHE A 346 -0.13 -30.79 15.94
C PHE A 346 -0.35 -30.22 14.52
N GLU A 347 0.03 -30.96 13.48
CA GLU A 347 -0.21 -30.55 12.09
C GLU A 347 -1.71 -30.58 11.75
N ARG A 348 -2.45 -31.59 12.24
CA ARG A 348 -3.91 -31.66 12.12
C ARG A 348 -4.59 -30.50 12.84
N PHE A 349 -4.07 -30.09 13.99
CA PHE A 349 -4.56 -28.91 14.69
C PHE A 349 -4.46 -27.67 13.81
N LEU A 350 -3.29 -27.42 13.20
CA LEU A 350 -3.11 -26.28 12.30
C LEU A 350 -3.98 -26.35 11.04
N ILE A 351 -4.14 -27.54 10.45
CA ILE A 351 -5.03 -27.75 9.29
C ILE A 351 -6.47 -27.42 9.67
N THR A 352 -6.97 -28.06 10.74
CA THR A 352 -8.36 -27.91 11.18
C THR A 352 -8.66 -26.47 11.57
N TRP A 353 -7.74 -25.81 12.29
CA TRP A 353 -7.89 -24.41 12.66
C TRP A 353 -7.97 -23.49 11.43
N GLY A 354 -7.07 -23.67 10.46
CA GLY A 354 -7.05 -22.88 9.23
C GLY A 354 -8.34 -23.00 8.41
N LEU A 355 -8.90 -24.22 8.33
CA LEU A 355 -10.15 -24.52 7.63
C LEU A 355 -11.38 -23.97 8.38
N ASN A 356 -11.40 -24.13 9.70
CA ASN A 356 -12.51 -23.74 10.55
C ASN A 356 -12.63 -22.20 10.66
N CYS A 357 -11.55 -21.54 11.06
CA CYS A 357 -11.56 -20.11 11.38
C CYS A 357 -11.14 -19.22 10.20
N ALA A 358 -10.76 -19.78 9.04
CA ALA A 358 -10.15 -19.02 7.94
C ALA A 358 -8.92 -18.17 8.40
N HIS A 359 -8.17 -18.68 9.38
CA HIS A 359 -7.00 -18.01 9.92
C HIS A 359 -5.75 -18.33 9.11
N GLY A 360 -4.92 -17.32 8.85
CA GLY A 360 -3.54 -17.53 8.40
C GLY A 360 -2.61 -17.70 9.60
N ALA A 361 -1.31 -17.90 9.33
CA ALA A 361 -0.28 -18.07 10.37
C ALA A 361 -0.30 -16.94 11.40
N ALA A 362 -0.55 -15.71 10.95
CA ALA A 362 -0.55 -14.51 11.78
C ALA A 362 -1.79 -14.39 12.67
N GLU A 363 -2.94 -14.94 12.26
CA GLU A 363 -4.13 -14.96 13.11
C GLU A 363 -4.04 -16.10 14.13
N VAL A 364 -3.84 -17.36 13.70
CA VAL A 364 -3.74 -18.49 14.63
C VAL A 364 -2.57 -18.35 15.60
N GLY A 365 -1.43 -17.81 15.14
CA GLY A 365 -0.27 -17.59 15.98
C GLY A 365 -0.45 -16.48 17.02
N ARG A 366 -1.50 -15.66 16.88
CA ARG A 366 -1.84 -14.59 17.83
C ARG A 366 -3.04 -14.92 18.71
N VAL A 367 -3.71 -16.05 18.54
CA VAL A 367 -4.78 -16.43 19.46
C VAL A 367 -4.19 -16.67 20.85
N GLU A 368 -4.81 -16.12 21.87
CA GLU A 368 -4.49 -16.33 23.29
C GLU A 368 -5.48 -17.29 23.93
N TRP A 369 -5.13 -17.84 25.10
CA TRP A 369 -6.06 -18.71 25.82
C TRP A 369 -7.35 -17.99 26.27
N GLY A 370 -7.25 -16.69 26.55
CA GLY A 370 -8.39 -15.83 26.89
C GLY A 370 -9.32 -15.50 25.73
N ASP A 371 -8.91 -15.78 24.49
CA ASP A 371 -9.73 -15.59 23.29
C ASP A 371 -10.69 -16.79 23.05
N LEU A 372 -10.62 -17.82 23.89
CA LEU A 372 -11.34 -19.08 23.74
C LEU A 372 -12.46 -19.21 24.77
N PHE A 373 -13.66 -19.48 24.28
CA PHE A 373 -14.87 -19.65 25.09
C PHE A 373 -15.43 -21.03 24.83
N LEU A 374 -14.99 -22.02 25.62
CA LEU A 374 -15.34 -23.43 25.44
C LEU A 374 -16.52 -23.83 26.34
N ALA A 375 -17.34 -24.79 25.86
CA ALA A 375 -18.50 -25.35 26.56
C ALA A 375 -19.38 -24.28 27.21
N GLN A 376 -19.80 -23.29 26.41
CA GLN A 376 -20.68 -22.22 26.86
C GLN A 376 -21.42 -21.56 25.70
N GLU A 377 -22.53 -20.90 26.03
CA GLU A 377 -23.22 -20.03 25.07
C GLU A 377 -22.30 -18.88 24.61
N HIS A 378 -22.60 -18.33 23.42
CA HIS A 378 -21.81 -17.23 22.88
C HIS A 378 -21.81 -16.02 23.85
N PRO A 379 -20.64 -15.41 24.19
CA PRO A 379 -20.55 -14.34 25.20
C PRO A 379 -21.47 -13.13 24.95
N TRP A 380 -21.73 -12.81 23.68
CA TRP A 380 -22.63 -11.73 23.27
C TRP A 380 -24.11 -12.11 23.12
N LYS A 381 -24.53 -13.34 23.42
CA LYS A 381 -25.95 -13.73 23.37
C LYS A 381 -26.79 -12.86 24.31
N SER A 382 -26.31 -12.66 25.55
CA SER A 382 -26.91 -11.77 26.55
C SER A 382 -26.93 -10.29 26.12
N GLN A 383 -26.08 -9.90 25.17
CA GLN A 383 -25.99 -8.55 24.61
C GLN A 383 -26.85 -8.38 23.35
N GLY A 384 -27.72 -9.34 23.04
CA GLY A 384 -28.67 -9.27 21.93
C GLY A 384 -28.18 -9.87 20.62
N LEU A 385 -27.05 -10.61 20.62
CA LEU A 385 -26.64 -11.37 19.45
C LEU A 385 -27.65 -12.50 19.18
N LYS A 386 -28.38 -12.39 18.06
CA LYS A 386 -29.39 -13.36 17.64
C LYS A 386 -28.74 -14.56 16.94
N VAL A 387 -28.17 -15.46 17.72
CA VAL A 387 -27.57 -16.71 17.25
C VAL A 387 -28.16 -17.89 18.02
N GLU A 388 -28.36 -19.01 17.33
CA GLU A 388 -28.66 -20.27 17.97
C GLU A 388 -27.35 -20.83 18.56
N CYS A 389 -27.33 -20.99 19.88
CA CYS A 389 -26.22 -21.57 20.61
C CYS A 389 -26.65 -22.22 21.91
N SER A 390 -25.86 -23.19 22.37
CA SER A 390 -26.03 -23.92 23.63
C SER A 390 -24.78 -23.87 24.51
N GLU A 391 -24.88 -24.42 25.73
CA GLU A 391 -23.74 -24.62 26.64
C GLU A 391 -22.73 -25.67 26.16
N GLU A 392 -22.99 -26.34 25.04
CA GLU A 392 -22.05 -27.28 24.42
C GLU A 392 -21.23 -26.65 23.30
N ASP A 393 -21.58 -25.42 22.88
CA ASP A 393 -20.86 -24.72 21.82
C ASP A 393 -19.52 -24.15 22.30
N ASN A 394 -18.66 -23.86 21.32
CA ASN A 394 -17.30 -23.42 21.53
C ASN A 394 -16.99 -22.27 20.57
N TRP A 395 -16.27 -21.26 21.05
CA TRP A 395 -16.05 -20.02 20.31
C TRP A 395 -14.60 -19.55 20.39
N CYS A 396 -14.15 -18.88 19.33
CA CYS A 396 -12.96 -18.05 19.33
C CYS A 396 -13.38 -16.61 18.99
N GLY A 397 -12.97 -15.65 19.81
CA GLY A 397 -13.15 -14.23 19.58
C GLY A 397 -11.81 -13.53 19.47
N LEU A 398 -11.52 -12.87 18.34
CA LEU A 398 -10.23 -12.20 18.13
C LEU A 398 -10.41 -10.85 17.43
N THR A 399 -9.77 -9.81 17.94
CA THR A 399 -9.62 -8.55 17.24
C THR A 399 -8.39 -8.60 16.35
N ARG A 400 -8.57 -8.45 15.04
CA ARG A 400 -7.48 -8.54 14.07
C ARG A 400 -6.58 -7.30 14.16
N PRO A 401 -5.30 -7.40 14.56
CA PRO A 401 -4.46 -6.23 14.84
C PRO A 401 -4.29 -5.28 13.65
N LYS A 402 -4.22 -5.83 12.42
CA LYS A 402 -4.01 -5.03 11.20
C LYS A 402 -5.18 -4.10 10.86
N SER A 403 -6.40 -4.46 11.23
CA SER A 403 -7.61 -3.75 10.81
C SER A 403 -8.50 -3.33 11.95
N ASP A 404 -8.15 -3.72 13.18
CA ASP A 404 -8.96 -3.52 14.39
C ASP A 404 -10.40 -4.03 14.24
N VAL A 405 -10.53 -5.15 13.52
CA VAL A 405 -11.82 -5.77 13.23
C VAL A 405 -12.00 -6.94 14.16
N ILE A 406 -13.06 -6.91 14.95
CA ILE A 406 -13.49 -8.05 15.74
C ILE A 406 -14.04 -9.18 14.85
N GLY A 407 -13.59 -10.39 15.15
CA GLY A 407 -14.02 -11.65 14.55
C GLY A 407 -14.55 -12.62 15.59
N TRP A 408 -15.59 -13.36 15.22
CA TRP A 408 -16.08 -14.50 15.99
C TRP A 408 -16.21 -15.71 15.09
N TRP A 409 -15.80 -16.86 15.61
CA TRP A 409 -15.89 -18.15 14.94
C TRP A 409 -16.43 -19.21 15.89
N TRP A 410 -17.36 -20.02 15.40
CA TRP A 410 -17.76 -21.25 16.05
C TRP A 410 -16.66 -22.29 15.86
N LEU A 411 -16.29 -23.01 16.92
CA LEU A 411 -15.24 -24.02 16.90
C LEU A 411 -15.81 -25.41 16.69
N TRP A 412 -15.29 -26.13 15.69
CA TRP A 412 -15.70 -27.50 15.40
C TRP A 412 -15.29 -28.45 16.52
N PRO A 413 -16.04 -29.54 16.78
CA PRO A 413 -15.65 -30.58 17.73
C PRO A 413 -14.24 -31.11 17.52
N GLU A 414 -13.81 -31.30 16.27
CA GLU A 414 -12.45 -31.74 15.94
C GLU A 414 -11.40 -30.69 16.28
N THR A 415 -11.74 -29.40 16.12
CA THR A 415 -10.86 -28.29 16.51
C THR A 415 -10.69 -28.26 18.02
N VAL A 416 -11.78 -28.39 18.77
CA VAL A 416 -11.78 -28.37 20.24
C VAL A 416 -11.00 -29.57 20.79
N LYS A 417 -11.24 -30.78 20.27
CA LYS A 417 -10.49 -31.98 20.67
C LYS A 417 -8.98 -31.82 20.48
N LEU A 418 -8.56 -31.30 19.33
CA LEU A 418 -7.14 -31.03 19.05
C LEU A 418 -6.56 -29.90 19.90
N LEU A 419 -7.36 -28.87 20.18
CA LEU A 419 -6.99 -27.76 21.05
C LEU A 419 -6.78 -28.21 22.50
N GLU A 420 -7.67 -29.05 23.04
CA GLU A 420 -7.56 -29.62 24.38
C GLU A 420 -6.35 -30.55 24.49
N TRP A 421 -6.14 -31.42 23.51
CA TRP A 421 -4.92 -32.22 23.41
C TRP A 421 -3.67 -31.33 23.42
N TRP A 422 -3.66 -30.26 22.62
CA TRP A 422 -2.54 -29.33 22.55
C TRP A 422 -2.33 -28.57 23.86
N ARG A 423 -3.40 -28.25 24.59
CA ARG A 423 -3.33 -27.63 25.93
C ARG A 423 -2.58 -28.54 26.90
N VAL A 424 -2.93 -29.82 26.95
CA VAL A 424 -2.26 -30.82 27.81
C VAL A 424 -0.79 -30.98 27.40
N GLU A 425 -0.54 -31.12 26.10
CA GLU A 425 0.82 -31.28 25.57
C GLU A 425 1.69 -30.03 25.84
N SER A 426 1.14 -28.83 25.72
CA SER A 426 1.83 -27.57 26.01
C SER A 426 2.19 -27.46 27.49
N LYS A 427 1.26 -27.80 28.40
CA LYS A 427 1.55 -27.87 29.85
C LYS A 427 2.68 -28.84 30.14
N ARG A 428 2.65 -30.03 29.52
CA ARG A 428 3.67 -31.07 29.68
C ARG A 428 5.04 -30.58 29.22
N ARG A 429 5.12 -29.94 28.05
CA ARG A 429 6.38 -29.42 27.48
C ARG A 429 6.98 -28.28 28.30
N LEU A 430 6.13 -27.37 28.78
CA LEU A 430 6.58 -26.19 29.52
C LEU A 430 6.81 -26.48 31.01
N GLY A 431 6.28 -27.58 31.54
CA GLY A 431 6.39 -27.93 32.95
C GLY A 431 5.62 -26.97 33.87
N ARG A 432 4.62 -26.24 33.35
CA ARG A 432 3.82 -25.27 34.10
C ARG A 432 2.41 -25.10 33.53
N GLU A 433 1.55 -24.48 34.34
CA GLU A 433 0.24 -24.02 33.90
C GLU A 433 0.33 -22.89 32.86
N LEU A 434 -0.67 -22.84 31.98
CA LEU A 434 -0.80 -21.84 30.91
C LEU A 434 -1.63 -20.66 31.40
N LYS A 435 -1.18 -19.44 31.11
CA LYS A 435 -1.89 -18.21 31.50
C LYS A 435 -2.88 -17.80 30.40
N GLN A 436 -3.91 -17.04 30.80
CA GLN A 436 -4.96 -16.60 29.88
C GLN A 436 -4.43 -15.69 28.75
N HIS A 437 -3.49 -14.80 29.04
CA HIS A 437 -2.90 -13.87 28.06
C HIS A 437 -1.71 -14.47 27.28
N GLU A 438 -1.47 -15.79 27.40
CA GLU A 438 -0.42 -16.44 26.62
C GLU A 438 -0.98 -16.93 25.29
N ARG A 439 -0.16 -16.82 24.23
CA ARG A 439 -0.50 -17.38 22.92
C ARG A 439 -0.74 -18.88 23.03
N ILE A 440 -1.70 -19.41 22.29
CA ILE A 440 -1.98 -20.85 22.27
C ILE A 440 -0.85 -21.65 21.60
N LEU A 441 -0.13 -21.04 20.65
CA LEU A 441 0.93 -21.67 19.86
C LEU A 441 2.30 -21.25 20.38
N LEU A 442 2.82 -21.99 21.35
CA LEU A 442 4.15 -21.79 21.95
C LEU A 442 5.13 -22.88 21.49
N SER A 443 6.42 -22.51 21.45
CA SER A 443 7.52 -23.46 21.32
C SER A 443 7.78 -24.18 22.65
N GLU A 444 8.69 -25.16 22.63
CA GLU A 444 9.12 -25.88 23.84
C GLU A 444 9.76 -24.96 24.90
N THR A 445 10.30 -23.81 24.48
CA THR A 445 10.88 -22.81 25.41
C THR A 445 9.86 -21.74 25.81
N GLY A 446 8.58 -21.91 25.47
CA GLY A 446 7.52 -20.95 25.80
C GLY A 446 7.48 -19.70 24.92
N THR A 447 8.22 -19.67 23.81
CA THR A 447 8.20 -18.53 22.88
C THR A 447 7.09 -18.69 21.84
N PRO A 448 6.37 -17.62 21.44
CA PRO A 448 5.35 -17.71 20.41
C PRO A 448 5.87 -18.25 19.07
N LEU A 449 5.11 -19.16 18.45
CA LEU A 449 5.48 -19.71 17.13
C LEU A 449 5.39 -18.65 16.02
N TYR A 450 4.45 -17.71 16.14
CA TYR A 450 4.41 -16.50 15.32
C TYR A 450 5.11 -15.36 16.07
N ARG A 451 6.16 -14.80 15.46
CA ARG A 451 7.04 -13.82 16.12
C ARG A 451 6.80 -12.44 15.53
N ASP A 452 6.02 -11.61 16.22
CA ASP A 452 5.60 -10.28 15.76
C ASP A 452 6.78 -9.39 15.37
N GLU A 453 7.86 -9.43 16.15
CA GLU A 453 9.07 -8.63 15.94
C GLU A 453 10.00 -9.19 14.84
N SER A 454 9.72 -10.40 14.32
CA SER A 454 10.62 -11.06 13.38
C SER A 454 10.31 -10.70 11.93
N ARG A 455 11.37 -10.42 11.16
CA ARG A 455 11.30 -10.31 9.67
C ARG A 455 10.66 -11.55 9.01
N ASN A 456 10.77 -12.72 9.64
CA ASN A 456 10.20 -13.98 9.17
C ASN A 456 9.23 -14.58 10.20
N ALA A 457 8.28 -13.77 10.66
CA ALA A 457 7.31 -14.11 11.71
C ALA A 457 6.63 -15.48 11.55
N GLN A 458 6.29 -15.87 10.30
CA GLN A 458 5.57 -17.11 9.98
C GLN A 458 6.46 -18.33 9.66
N SER A 459 7.79 -18.21 9.80
CA SER A 459 8.75 -19.25 9.40
C SER A 459 8.46 -20.63 10.03
N SER A 460 8.04 -20.67 11.30
CA SER A 460 7.69 -21.90 12.00
C SER A 460 6.58 -22.68 11.29
N PHE A 461 5.54 -21.98 10.82
CA PHE A 461 4.43 -22.58 10.08
C PHE A 461 4.87 -23.11 8.72
N GLY A 462 5.68 -22.34 7.99
CA GLY A 462 6.23 -22.76 6.70
C GLY A 462 7.12 -24.01 6.82
N ASN A 463 7.92 -24.09 7.89
CA ASN A 463 8.77 -25.25 8.18
C ASN A 463 7.92 -26.47 8.54
N THR A 464 6.92 -26.32 9.41
CA THR A 464 5.99 -27.40 9.76
C THR A 464 5.26 -27.92 8.52
N TRP A 465 4.72 -27.03 7.68
CA TRP A 465 4.07 -27.41 6.42
C TRP A 465 5.00 -28.16 5.48
N SER A 466 6.25 -27.70 5.36
CA SER A 466 7.26 -28.35 4.51
C SER A 466 7.61 -29.75 5.02
N ARG A 467 7.64 -29.97 6.34
CA ARG A 467 7.88 -31.29 6.93
C ARG A 467 6.74 -32.25 6.65
N LEU A 468 5.49 -31.82 6.81
CA LEU A 468 4.31 -32.63 6.43
C LEU A 468 4.39 -33.07 4.97
N ARG A 469 4.67 -32.14 4.05
CA ARG A 469 4.74 -32.49 2.61
C ARG A 469 5.88 -33.43 2.29
N LYS A 470 7.05 -33.27 2.92
CA LYS A 470 8.15 -34.25 2.81
C LYS A 470 7.74 -35.63 3.35
N ARG A 471 6.96 -35.66 4.44
CA ARG A 471 6.42 -36.90 5.03
C ARG A 471 5.48 -37.60 4.05
N ILE A 472 4.57 -36.86 3.41
CA ILE A 472 3.65 -37.40 2.39
C ILE A 472 4.45 -37.97 1.21
N ALA A 473 5.37 -37.18 0.63
CA ALA A 473 6.18 -37.62 -0.50
C ALA A 473 7.01 -38.89 -0.18
N LYS A 474 7.45 -39.04 1.08
CA LYS A 474 8.17 -40.25 1.54
C LYS A 474 7.24 -41.45 1.74
N ASN A 475 6.09 -41.25 2.38
CA ASN A 475 5.22 -42.35 2.81
C ASN A 475 4.27 -42.83 1.71
N ASN A 476 3.88 -41.93 0.81
CA ASN A 476 2.93 -42.15 -0.25
C ASN A 476 3.38 -41.44 -1.55
N PRO A 477 4.39 -41.98 -2.26
CA PRO A 477 4.98 -41.33 -3.44
C PRO A 477 3.98 -41.10 -4.59
N GLU A 478 2.93 -41.92 -4.67
CA GLU A 478 1.88 -41.78 -5.69
C GLU A 478 0.80 -40.77 -5.31
N ALA A 479 0.75 -40.31 -4.06
CA ALA A 479 -0.22 -39.31 -3.64
C ALA A 479 0.14 -37.94 -4.24
N THR A 480 -0.69 -37.48 -5.17
CA THR A 480 -0.60 -36.12 -5.71
C THR A 480 -1.30 -35.15 -4.77
N VAL A 481 -0.53 -34.33 -4.07
CA VAL A 481 -1.04 -33.19 -3.29
C VAL A 481 -0.62 -31.87 -3.94
N SER A 482 -1.58 -30.98 -4.17
CA SER A 482 -1.36 -29.66 -4.75
C SER A 482 -0.21 -28.88 -4.05
N ASP A 483 0.67 -28.27 -4.84
CA ASP A 483 1.84 -27.50 -4.35
C ASP A 483 1.43 -26.10 -3.85
N LEU A 484 0.67 -26.06 -2.76
CA LEU A 484 0.13 -24.84 -2.18
C LEU A 484 0.70 -24.60 -0.76
N PRO A 485 0.96 -23.33 -0.38
CA PRO A 485 1.49 -22.99 0.93
C PRO A 485 0.43 -23.12 2.04
N PHE A 486 0.87 -23.23 3.30
CA PHE A 486 0.01 -23.27 4.50
C PHE A 486 -1.09 -22.20 4.51
N GLY A 487 -0.74 -20.96 4.13
CA GLY A 487 -1.67 -19.84 4.08
C GLY A 487 -2.87 -20.02 3.15
N THR A 488 -2.87 -21.05 2.31
CA THR A 488 -4.00 -21.40 1.42
C THR A 488 -5.17 -22.01 2.18
N LEU A 489 -4.95 -22.63 3.34
CA LEU A 489 -6.04 -23.17 4.17
C LEU A 489 -7.06 -22.08 4.54
N ARG A 490 -6.58 -20.86 4.79
CA ARG A 490 -7.41 -19.67 5.03
C ARG A 490 -8.39 -19.37 3.90
N ASN A 491 -8.02 -19.68 2.66
CA ASN A 491 -8.83 -19.34 1.50
C ASN A 491 -9.99 -20.33 1.30
N GLN A 492 -9.99 -21.47 1.98
CA GLN A 492 -10.92 -22.57 1.71
C GLN A 492 -12.38 -22.22 2.01
N LEU A 493 -12.68 -21.79 3.24
CA LEU A 493 -14.01 -21.36 3.63
C LEU A 493 -14.55 -20.20 2.76
N PRO A 494 -13.81 -19.08 2.55
CA PRO A 494 -14.33 -17.98 1.75
C PRO A 494 -14.47 -18.32 0.26
N ASP A 495 -13.63 -19.19 -0.30
CA ASP A 495 -13.76 -19.68 -1.68
C ASP A 495 -15.00 -20.58 -1.81
N TRP A 496 -15.21 -21.50 -0.87
CA TRP A 496 -16.42 -22.34 -0.79
C TRP A 496 -17.71 -21.50 -0.68
N LEU A 497 -17.65 -20.36 0.02
CA LEU A 497 -18.75 -19.40 0.12
C LEU A 497 -18.90 -18.50 -1.13
N GLY A 498 -17.88 -18.38 -1.96
CA GLY A 498 -17.79 -17.41 -3.05
C GLY A 498 -18.72 -17.66 -4.24
N GLY A 499 -19.38 -18.83 -4.30
CA GLY A 499 -20.28 -19.21 -5.39
C GLY A 499 -21.58 -18.39 -5.50
N GLU A 500 -22.00 -17.69 -4.42
CA GLU A 500 -23.25 -16.92 -4.38
C GLU A 500 -23.02 -15.50 -3.84
N GLN A 501 -23.61 -14.48 -4.50
CA GLN A 501 -23.43 -13.08 -4.14
C GLN A 501 -23.83 -12.75 -2.69
N ALA A 502 -24.87 -13.43 -2.16
CA ALA A 502 -25.31 -13.26 -0.77
C ALA A 502 -24.30 -13.82 0.26
N ARG A 503 -23.54 -14.85 -0.11
CA ARG A 503 -22.52 -15.50 0.74
C ARG A 503 -21.17 -14.77 0.70
N ALA A 504 -20.95 -13.86 -0.26
CA ALA A 504 -19.73 -13.04 -0.33
C ALA A 504 -19.51 -12.15 0.91
N ILE A 505 -20.59 -11.61 1.50
CA ILE A 505 -20.49 -10.84 2.75
C ILE A 505 -20.03 -11.76 3.90
N VAL A 506 -20.59 -12.97 3.97
CA VAL A 506 -20.21 -13.98 4.98
C VAL A 506 -18.74 -14.38 4.81
N ALA A 507 -18.27 -14.60 3.58
CA ALA A 507 -16.86 -14.87 3.28
C ALA A 507 -15.95 -13.73 3.75
N SER A 508 -16.37 -12.48 3.53
CA SER A 508 -15.59 -11.32 3.98
C SER A 508 -15.58 -11.15 5.50
N VAL A 509 -16.64 -11.60 6.19
CA VAL A 509 -16.74 -11.62 7.65
C VAL A 509 -15.86 -12.71 8.24
N ALA A 510 -15.84 -13.91 7.65
CA ALA A 510 -14.93 -15.01 8.03
C ALA A 510 -13.45 -14.59 7.98
N LEU A 511 -13.09 -13.72 7.02
CA LEU A 511 -11.74 -13.20 6.84
C LEU A 511 -11.39 -11.98 7.73
N CYS A 512 -12.34 -11.48 8.52
CA CYS A 512 -12.22 -10.25 9.31
C CYS A 512 -11.73 -9.05 8.49
N HIS A 513 -12.26 -8.88 7.28
CA HIS A 513 -11.98 -7.69 6.50
C HIS A 513 -12.69 -6.45 7.09
N GLY A 514 -11.98 -5.32 7.09
CA GLY A 514 -12.48 -4.03 7.60
C GLY A 514 -13.63 -3.45 6.80
N ILE A 515 -13.76 -3.85 5.54
CA ILE A 515 -14.88 -3.47 4.66
C ILE A 515 -15.46 -4.78 4.12
N PRO A 516 -16.55 -5.30 4.70
CA PRO A 516 -17.19 -6.54 4.26
C PRO A 516 -17.75 -6.48 2.84
N HIS A 517 -18.12 -5.27 2.39
CA HIS A 517 -18.70 -5.04 1.07
C HIS A 517 -18.30 -3.67 0.53
N LYS A 518 -17.82 -3.59 -0.72
CA LYS A 518 -17.36 -2.32 -1.32
C LYS A 518 -18.49 -1.31 -1.55
N GLY A 519 -19.72 -1.80 -1.73
CA GLY A 519 -20.90 -0.96 -1.99
C GLY A 519 -21.41 -0.20 -0.77
N ASP A 520 -21.03 -0.61 0.45
CA ASP A 520 -21.47 0.08 1.67
C ASP A 520 -20.45 -0.04 2.80
N LYS A 521 -19.48 0.88 2.81
CA LYS A 521 -18.44 0.97 3.84
C LYS A 521 -18.97 1.48 5.19
N LEU A 522 -20.12 2.15 5.19
CA LEU A 522 -20.67 2.82 6.38
C LEU A 522 -21.52 1.86 7.20
N LEU A 523 -22.33 1.02 6.55
CA LEU A 523 -23.26 0.10 7.21
C LEU A 523 -22.57 -0.77 8.27
N TYR A 524 -21.58 -1.58 7.89
CA TYR A 524 -20.91 -2.48 8.83
C TYR A 524 -19.85 -1.81 9.72
N ARG A 525 -19.56 -0.53 9.47
CA ARG A 525 -18.67 0.25 10.32
C ARG A 525 -19.44 0.99 11.43
N HIS A 526 -20.69 1.40 11.18
CA HIS A 526 -21.41 2.31 12.07
C HIS A 526 -22.87 1.93 12.36
N TYR A 527 -23.53 1.11 11.53
CA TYR A 527 -24.99 1.01 11.54
C TYR A 527 -25.56 -0.42 11.61
N ALA A 528 -24.75 -1.47 11.40
CA ALA A 528 -25.22 -2.84 11.45
C ALA A 528 -24.18 -3.80 12.03
N ASN A 529 -24.68 -4.78 12.78
CA ASN A 529 -23.89 -5.93 13.20
C ASN A 529 -23.48 -6.77 12.00
N ARG A 530 -22.31 -7.41 12.12
CA ARG A 530 -21.86 -8.41 11.14
C ARG A 530 -22.80 -9.63 11.18
N PRO A 531 -23.04 -10.30 10.04
CA PRO A 531 -23.93 -11.45 9.96
C PRO A 531 -23.31 -12.73 10.57
N TRP A 532 -23.03 -12.70 11.87
CA TRP A 532 -22.39 -13.82 12.59
C TRP A 532 -23.23 -15.10 12.54
N ALA A 533 -24.55 -15.00 12.67
CA ALA A 533 -25.45 -16.17 12.54
C ALA A 533 -25.27 -16.89 11.19
N SER A 534 -25.16 -16.13 10.11
CA SER A 534 -24.91 -16.69 8.77
C SER A 534 -23.53 -17.31 8.66
N LEU A 535 -22.50 -16.71 9.30
CA LEU A 535 -21.17 -17.31 9.36
C LEU A 535 -21.17 -18.63 10.13
N PHE A 536 -21.78 -18.68 11.31
CA PHE A 536 -21.79 -19.90 12.13
C PHE A 536 -22.54 -21.04 11.43
N LYS A 537 -23.66 -20.73 10.77
CA LYS A 537 -24.37 -21.69 9.92
C LYS A 537 -23.48 -22.20 8.78
N ALA A 538 -22.82 -21.29 8.07
CA ALA A 538 -21.88 -21.63 7.00
C ALA A 538 -20.71 -22.51 7.49
N GLN A 539 -20.15 -22.23 8.68
CA GLN A 539 -19.10 -23.06 9.28
C GLN A 539 -19.59 -24.49 9.55
N ARG A 540 -20.84 -24.66 10.02
CA ARG A 540 -21.44 -25.99 10.23
C ARG A 540 -21.64 -26.72 8.90
N GLU A 541 -22.14 -26.05 7.86
CA GLU A 541 -22.30 -26.61 6.51
C GLU A 541 -20.94 -27.01 5.90
N PHE A 542 -19.93 -26.14 6.03
CA PHE A 542 -18.59 -26.40 5.52
C PHE A 542 -17.93 -27.56 6.27
N ARG A 543 -18.12 -27.66 7.60
CA ARG A 543 -17.70 -28.83 8.37
C ARG A 543 -18.30 -30.12 7.81
N GLN A 544 -19.60 -30.12 7.48
CA GLN A 544 -20.27 -31.29 6.90
C GLN A 544 -19.67 -31.67 5.54
N HIS A 545 -19.38 -30.68 4.69
CA HIS A 545 -18.69 -30.91 3.42
C HIS A 545 -17.31 -31.57 3.61
N LEU A 546 -16.61 -31.27 4.71
CA LEU A 546 -15.30 -31.83 5.03
C LEU A 546 -15.35 -33.14 5.83
N MET A 547 -16.52 -33.70 6.15
CA MET A 547 -16.62 -34.98 6.87
C MET A 547 -15.76 -36.10 6.29
N PRO A 548 -15.67 -36.30 4.95
CA PRO A 548 -14.80 -37.34 4.38
C PRO A 548 -13.30 -37.20 4.72
N MET A 549 -12.84 -35.99 5.04
CA MET A 549 -11.50 -35.75 5.57
C MET A 549 -11.40 -36.17 7.04
N PHE A 550 -12.36 -35.79 7.88
CA PHE A 550 -12.34 -36.15 9.30
C PHE A 550 -12.52 -37.65 9.54
N ASP A 551 -13.42 -38.30 8.79
CA ASP A 551 -13.66 -39.74 8.87
C ASP A 551 -12.42 -40.57 8.47
N SER A 552 -11.47 -39.97 7.75
CA SER A 552 -10.20 -40.63 7.39
C SER A 552 -9.26 -40.84 8.57
N VAL A 553 -9.46 -40.11 9.67
CA VAL A 553 -8.73 -40.26 10.93
C VAL A 553 -9.73 -40.07 12.09
N PRO A 554 -10.44 -41.13 12.52
CA PRO A 554 -11.49 -41.02 13.54
C PRO A 554 -10.98 -40.47 14.88
N ASP A 555 -9.74 -40.78 15.25
CA ASP A 555 -9.08 -40.12 16.36
C ASP A 555 -8.02 -39.10 15.87
N PRO A 556 -8.34 -37.79 15.84
CA PRO A 556 -7.41 -36.78 15.34
C PRO A 556 -6.15 -36.63 16.20
N THR A 557 -6.14 -37.15 17.44
CA THR A 557 -4.99 -37.09 18.36
C THR A 557 -4.01 -38.25 18.21
N SER A 558 -4.31 -39.23 17.36
CA SER A 558 -3.43 -40.37 17.09
C SER A 558 -2.21 -39.97 16.23
N GLU A 559 -1.06 -40.61 16.42
CA GLU A 559 0.08 -40.44 15.49
C GLU A 559 -0.18 -41.22 14.18
N PRO A 560 0.23 -40.72 13.00
CA PRO A 560 0.09 -41.46 11.76
C PRO A 560 0.99 -42.70 11.76
N ASP A 561 0.42 -43.87 11.48
CA ASP A 561 1.16 -45.15 11.33
C ASP A 561 1.06 -45.68 9.89
N PRO A 562 1.77 -45.04 8.93
CA PRO A 562 1.68 -45.40 7.51
C PRO A 562 2.13 -46.84 7.24
N LEU A 563 2.98 -47.41 8.09
CA LEU A 563 3.37 -48.80 7.98
C LEU A 563 2.25 -49.72 8.50
N GLY A 564 1.65 -49.40 9.65
CA GLY A 564 0.49 -50.11 10.17
C GLY A 564 -0.67 -50.13 9.18
N ASP A 565 -0.95 -49.02 8.51
CA ASP A 565 -2.00 -48.90 7.49
C ASP A 565 -1.73 -49.77 6.26
N LYS A 566 -0.48 -49.80 5.77
CA LYS A 566 -0.08 -50.68 4.66
C LYS A 566 -0.20 -52.16 5.03
N VAL A 567 0.21 -52.53 6.25
CA VAL A 567 0.06 -53.89 6.77
C VAL A 567 -1.41 -54.27 6.88
N ARG A 568 -2.25 -53.39 7.44
CA ARG A 568 -3.71 -53.57 7.55
C ARG A 568 -4.35 -53.76 6.18
N THR A 569 -4.03 -52.90 5.22
CA THR A 569 -4.58 -52.95 3.86
C THR A 569 -4.25 -54.27 3.16
N LEU A 570 -2.98 -54.69 3.19
CA LEU A 570 -2.57 -55.98 2.60
C LEU A 570 -3.26 -57.16 3.30
N TRP A 571 -3.41 -57.08 4.62
CA TRP A 571 -4.13 -58.10 5.39
C TRP A 571 -5.60 -58.17 4.96
N GLU A 572 -6.32 -57.05 4.97
CA GLU A 572 -7.75 -56.94 4.63
C GLU A 572 -8.05 -57.33 3.17
N THR A 573 -7.13 -57.05 2.24
CA THR A 573 -7.22 -57.45 0.83
C THR A 573 -6.90 -58.93 0.59
N GLY A 574 -6.62 -59.70 1.65
CA GLY A 574 -6.51 -61.16 1.60
C GLY A 574 -5.09 -61.72 1.66
N VAL A 575 -4.06 -60.87 1.75
CA VAL A 575 -2.67 -61.33 1.93
C VAL A 575 -2.46 -61.76 3.39
N ARG A 576 -2.79 -63.01 3.72
CA ARG A 576 -2.73 -63.54 5.10
C ARG A 576 -1.37 -64.12 5.52
N LYS A 577 -0.39 -64.24 4.60
CA LYS A 577 0.94 -64.75 4.93
C LYS A 577 1.88 -63.59 5.28
N PRO A 578 2.41 -63.49 6.53
CA PRO A 578 3.30 -62.40 6.94
C PRO A 578 4.54 -62.23 6.07
N LYS A 579 5.08 -63.33 5.50
CA LYS A 579 6.18 -63.28 4.53
C LYS A 579 5.82 -62.51 3.26
N GLN A 580 4.63 -62.72 2.70
CA GLN A 580 4.20 -62.02 1.48
C GLN A 580 4.00 -60.52 1.72
N ILE A 581 3.50 -60.14 2.90
CA ILE A 581 3.40 -58.73 3.30
C ILE A 581 4.78 -58.12 3.47
N ALA A 582 5.71 -58.86 4.09
CA ALA A 582 7.10 -58.41 4.31
C ALA A 582 7.81 -58.16 2.99
N ASP A 583 7.69 -59.09 2.05
CA ASP A 583 8.24 -58.98 0.70
C ASP A 583 7.62 -57.81 -0.07
N SER A 584 6.30 -57.62 0.03
CA SER A 584 5.58 -56.52 -0.66
C SER A 584 5.91 -55.12 -0.12
N LEU A 585 6.29 -55.03 1.17
CA LEU A 585 6.59 -53.77 1.85
C LEU A 585 8.09 -53.55 2.05
N GLU A 586 8.93 -54.47 1.58
CA GLU A 586 10.39 -54.46 1.76
C GLU A 586 10.83 -54.29 3.23
N ILE A 587 10.15 -54.98 4.14
CA ILE A 587 10.47 -54.99 5.58
C ILE A 587 10.72 -56.40 6.11
N SER A 588 11.21 -56.51 7.34
CA SER A 588 11.40 -57.83 7.95
C SER A 588 10.06 -58.51 8.30
N VAL A 589 10.02 -59.84 8.18
CA VAL A 589 8.86 -60.65 8.61
C VAL A 589 8.54 -60.45 10.09
N ALA A 590 9.57 -60.25 10.93
CA ALA A 590 9.40 -59.94 12.35
C ALA A 590 8.67 -58.61 12.57
N THR A 591 8.97 -57.59 11.76
CA THR A 591 8.26 -56.30 11.78
C THR A 591 6.78 -56.47 11.43
N VAL A 592 6.46 -57.28 10.41
CA VAL A 592 5.06 -57.58 10.05
C VAL A 592 4.34 -58.29 11.20
N HIS A 593 4.96 -59.29 11.81
CA HIS A 593 4.36 -59.99 12.95
C HIS A 593 4.07 -59.05 14.12
N ARG A 594 5.02 -58.18 14.47
CA ARG A 594 4.82 -57.17 15.52
C ARG A 594 3.64 -56.26 15.17
N ARG A 595 3.57 -55.75 13.93
CA ARG A 595 2.48 -54.88 13.48
C ARG A 595 1.12 -55.58 13.48
N LEU A 596 1.02 -56.80 12.98
CA LEU A 596 -0.23 -57.56 13.00
C LEU A 596 -0.76 -57.77 14.43
N ASN A 597 0.13 -58.00 15.39
CA ASN A 597 -0.23 -58.12 16.81
C ASN A 597 -0.66 -56.78 17.41
N GLU A 598 0.10 -55.69 17.15
CA GLU A 598 -0.24 -54.32 17.59
C GLU A 598 -1.60 -53.86 17.03
N LEU A 599 -1.92 -54.25 15.79
CA LEU A 599 -3.17 -53.91 15.10
C LEU A 599 -4.34 -54.84 15.50
N GLY A 600 -4.11 -55.88 16.30
CA GLY A 600 -5.14 -56.86 16.68
C GLY A 600 -5.65 -57.72 15.51
N LEU A 601 -4.90 -57.80 14.41
CA LEU A 601 -5.30 -58.47 13.17
C LEU A 601 -4.97 -59.98 13.16
N ARG A 602 -4.21 -60.44 14.15
CA ARG A 602 -3.83 -61.83 14.34
C ARG A 602 -4.22 -62.28 15.75
N GLU A 603 -4.93 -63.40 15.85
CA GLU A 603 -5.24 -64.01 17.15
C GLU A 603 -3.94 -64.39 17.87
N LYS A 604 -3.87 -64.09 19.17
CA LYS A 604 -2.77 -64.53 20.01
C LYS A 604 -2.87 -66.05 20.15
N SER A 605 -2.06 -66.78 19.39
CA SER A 605 -1.83 -68.21 19.54
C SER A 605 -1.02 -68.50 20.80
#